data_AF-A0A7J6QP41-F1
#
_entry.id   AF-A0A7J6QP41-F1
#
_cell.length_a   1.000
_cell.length_b   1.000
_cell.length_c   1.000
_cell.angle_alpha   90.00
_cell.angle_beta   90.00
_cell.angle_gamma   90.00
#
_symmetry.space_group_name_H-M   'P 1'
#
loop_
_entity.id
_entity.type
_entity.pdbx_description
1 polymer ?
#
loop_
_entity_poly.entity_id
_entity_poly.type
_entity_poly.pdbx_seq_one_letter_code
_entity_poly.pdbx_strand_id
1 'polypeptide(L)'
;MLPVSLPIALLFAVGSEGANELANSCYFTYTLAFHWCDPSQEGCDHGHRIRAADFQLKAERFYAGLGPPPLEEVYYITGLPDQFQEDLLTECPAMLILAYMVVAEIKLRLGEVRTSASFWTQAHQFLAELESSAAETMLESWPILEAQRYYEASVLEIREAQYNQTQGAPLGIVVAHCKEDISWLHQDFPGVIPVGSDLAIYEKCDSTTDPDPFLPLFSSVQIKHLDDGDTRQDECSAYLTYIVSNYGNLPRHILFLQGDALKHANRGLLRLILVGVSFGTVKAQFVHLNSQRLVSAQTKCRKAIYEQVFGEPLEGKLSTYCWAQFLVASSRITARTVDFYEKMARIMNEASPAEC
;
A
#
# COMPACT_ATOMS: atom_id res chain seq x y z
N MET A 1 3.30 16.91 -29.60
CA MET A 1 2.26 16.31 -28.74
C MET A 1 1.28 15.62 -29.67
N LEU A 2 1.36 14.29 -29.76
CA LEU A 2 0.38 13.49 -30.52
C LEU A 2 -0.86 13.30 -29.61
N PRO A 3 -2.08 13.39 -30.14
CA PRO A 3 -3.28 13.07 -29.36
C PRO A 3 -3.22 11.58 -29.03
N VAL A 4 -3.24 11.25 -27.74
CA VAL A 4 -3.48 9.89 -27.28
C VAL A 4 -4.96 9.63 -27.51
N SER A 5 -5.31 8.94 -28.60
CA SER A 5 -6.66 8.43 -28.82
C SER A 5 -6.95 7.38 -27.74
N LEU A 6 -7.84 7.70 -26.81
CA LEU A 6 -8.37 6.73 -25.86
C LEU A 6 -9.13 5.63 -26.64
N PRO A 7 -8.96 4.35 -26.29
CA PRO A 7 -9.71 3.26 -26.92
C PRO A 7 -11.21 3.45 -26.66
N ILE A 8 -12.01 3.22 -27.70
CA ILE A 8 -13.48 3.23 -27.61
C ILE A 8 -13.90 1.92 -26.95
N ALA A 9 -14.41 2.01 -25.71
CA ALA A 9 -15.05 0.89 -25.04
C ALA A 9 -16.50 0.76 -25.55
N LEU A 10 -16.85 -0.39 -26.10
CA LEU A 10 -18.24 -0.76 -26.40
C LEU A 10 -18.77 -1.62 -25.25
N LEU A 11 -19.75 -1.10 -24.51
CA LEU A 11 -20.45 -1.80 -23.44
C LEU A 11 -21.78 -2.35 -23.97
N PHE A 12 -22.10 -3.60 -23.66
CA PHE A 12 -23.42 -4.18 -23.90
C PHE A 12 -24.05 -4.54 -22.55
N ALA A 13 -25.13 -3.85 -22.19
CA ALA A 13 -26.01 -4.25 -21.09
C ALA A 13 -27.13 -5.15 -21.64
N VAL A 14 -27.43 -6.26 -20.96
CA VAL A 14 -28.56 -7.15 -21.30
C VAL A 14 -29.57 -7.08 -20.15
N GLY A 15 -30.51 -6.13 -20.24
CA GLY A 15 -31.61 -5.98 -19.28
C GLY A 15 -32.83 -6.84 -19.64
N SER A 16 -33.51 -7.42 -18.64
CA SER A 16 -34.81 -8.09 -18.79
C SER A 16 -35.95 -7.16 -18.35
N GLU A 17 -36.95 -6.94 -19.21
CA GLU A 17 -38.14 -6.14 -18.92
C GLU A 17 -39.02 -6.82 -17.85
N GLY A 18 -38.92 -6.36 -16.60
CA GLY A 18 -39.69 -6.83 -15.44
C GLY A 18 -39.44 -5.95 -14.23
N ALA A 19 -39.90 -4.70 -14.28
CA ALA A 19 -39.63 -3.65 -13.31
C ALA A 19 -40.36 -3.86 -11.98
N ASN A 20 -39.64 -4.29 -10.93
CA ASN A 20 -39.59 -3.64 -9.60
C ASN A 20 -39.05 -4.57 -8.49
N GLU A 21 -39.07 -5.89 -8.65
CA GLU A 21 -38.46 -6.82 -7.66
C GLU A 21 -37.11 -7.38 -8.13
N LEU A 22 -36.98 -7.63 -9.43
CA LEU A 22 -35.75 -8.14 -10.07
C LEU A 22 -34.64 -7.09 -10.19
N ALA A 23 -34.99 -5.83 -10.42
CA ALA A 23 -34.01 -4.73 -10.46
C ALA A 23 -33.32 -4.54 -9.08
N ASN A 24 -34.05 -4.74 -7.99
CA ASN A 24 -33.50 -4.72 -6.63
C ASN A 24 -32.66 -5.97 -6.30
N SER A 25 -32.78 -7.02 -7.12
CA SER A 25 -32.02 -8.28 -7.02
C SER A 25 -30.97 -8.40 -8.15
N CYS A 26 -30.43 -7.28 -8.63
CA CYS A 26 -29.49 -7.26 -9.76
C CYS A 26 -28.22 -8.13 -9.54
N TYR A 27 -27.91 -8.49 -8.28
CA TYR A 27 -26.74 -9.29 -7.94
C TYR A 27 -26.66 -10.64 -8.67
N PHE A 28 -27.79 -11.31 -8.96
CA PHE A 28 -27.78 -12.61 -9.63
C PHE A 28 -27.64 -12.56 -11.15
N THR A 29 -28.06 -11.46 -11.78
CA THR A 29 -28.25 -11.40 -13.24
C THR A 29 -27.33 -10.41 -13.93
N TYR A 30 -26.79 -9.44 -13.20
CA TYR A 30 -26.05 -8.34 -13.80
C TYR A 30 -24.56 -8.64 -14.01
N THR A 31 -24.06 -8.36 -15.22
CA THR A 31 -22.65 -8.48 -15.57
C THR A 31 -22.21 -7.29 -16.43
N LEU A 32 -21.24 -6.53 -15.95
CA LEU A 32 -20.53 -5.54 -16.76
C LEU A 32 -19.46 -6.25 -17.58
N ALA A 33 -19.44 -6.02 -18.89
CA ALA A 33 -18.41 -6.53 -19.79
C ALA A 33 -17.66 -5.35 -20.45
N PHE A 34 -16.36 -5.28 -20.20
CA PHE A 34 -15.46 -4.29 -20.78
C PHE A 34 -14.70 -4.95 -21.92
N HIS A 35 -14.98 -4.52 -23.14
CA HIS A 35 -14.24 -4.96 -24.32
C HIS A 35 -13.24 -3.87 -24.71
N TRP A 36 -11.94 -4.18 -24.61
CA TRP A 36 -10.91 -3.33 -25.21
C TRP A 36 -10.45 -3.93 -26.52
N CYS A 37 -10.49 -3.11 -27.56
CA CYS A 37 -10.04 -3.47 -28.89
C CYS A 37 -8.66 -2.85 -29.11
N ASP A 38 -7.65 -3.70 -29.28
CA ASP A 38 -6.36 -3.24 -29.79
C ASP A 38 -6.51 -3.02 -31.30
N PRO A 39 -6.33 -1.79 -31.82
CA PRO A 39 -6.47 -1.52 -33.24
C PRO A 39 -5.46 -2.30 -34.11
N SER A 40 -4.42 -2.88 -33.50
CA SER A 40 -3.43 -3.71 -34.19
C SER A 40 -3.76 -5.21 -34.20
N GLN A 41 -4.78 -5.66 -33.47
CA GLN A 41 -5.22 -7.06 -33.45
C GLN A 41 -6.60 -7.21 -34.12
N GLU A 42 -6.75 -8.24 -34.96
CA GLU A 42 -8.07 -8.63 -35.48
C GLU A 42 -8.88 -9.31 -34.37
N GLY A 43 -9.63 -8.51 -33.61
CA GLY A 43 -10.59 -8.99 -32.60
C GLY A 43 -10.48 -8.26 -31.25
N CYS A 44 -11.62 -8.07 -30.58
CA CYS A 44 -11.68 -7.54 -29.22
C CYS A 44 -11.77 -8.72 -28.22
N ASP A 45 -10.74 -9.56 -28.18
CA ASP A 45 -10.79 -10.85 -27.46
C ASP A 45 -10.38 -10.77 -25.98
N HIS A 46 -10.13 -9.55 -25.49
CA HIS A 46 -9.80 -9.34 -24.09
C HIS A 46 -10.97 -8.61 -23.40
N GLY A 47 -11.92 -9.42 -22.92
CA GLY A 47 -13.06 -8.94 -22.15
C GLY A 47 -12.80 -9.05 -20.65
N HIS A 48 -12.74 -7.92 -19.93
CA HIS A 48 -12.86 -7.94 -18.47
C HIS A 48 -14.34 -7.99 -18.10
N ARG A 49 -14.72 -8.83 -17.12
CA ARG A 49 -16.11 -9.00 -16.71
C ARG A 49 -16.26 -8.85 -15.20
N ILE A 50 -17.21 -8.02 -14.78
CA ILE A 50 -17.57 -7.83 -13.38
C ILE A 50 -19.00 -8.30 -13.20
N ARG A 51 -19.17 -9.43 -12.51
CA ARG A 51 -20.50 -9.92 -12.10
C ARG A 51 -20.90 -9.24 -10.80
N ALA A 52 -22.15 -8.81 -10.70
CA ALA A 52 -22.65 -8.11 -9.52
C ALA A 52 -22.50 -8.94 -8.23
N ALA A 53 -22.86 -10.23 -8.25
CA ALA A 53 -22.64 -11.14 -7.11
C ALA A 53 -21.16 -11.29 -6.71
N ASP A 54 -20.22 -11.34 -7.66
CA ASP A 54 -18.80 -11.44 -7.33
C ASP A 54 -18.32 -10.14 -6.66
N PHE A 55 -18.75 -8.99 -7.18
CA PHE A 55 -18.42 -7.69 -6.62
C PHE A 55 -19.00 -7.51 -5.21
N GLN A 56 -20.27 -7.86 -5.00
CA GLN A 56 -20.93 -7.88 -3.71
C GLN A 56 -20.18 -8.76 -2.71
N LEU A 57 -19.88 -10.02 -3.07
CA LEU A 57 -19.15 -10.95 -2.20
C LEU A 57 -17.76 -10.42 -1.84
N LYS A 58 -17.05 -9.79 -2.78
CA LYS A 58 -15.75 -9.16 -2.50
C LYS A 58 -15.90 -7.99 -1.53
N ALA A 59 -16.91 -7.15 -1.71
CA ALA A 59 -17.18 -6.02 -0.82
C ALA A 59 -17.60 -6.46 0.59
N GLU A 60 -18.47 -7.46 0.71
CA GLU A 60 -18.86 -8.06 2.00
C GLU A 60 -17.64 -8.63 2.73
N ARG A 61 -16.79 -9.39 2.02
CA ARG A 61 -15.56 -9.92 2.60
C ARG A 61 -14.60 -8.82 3.01
N PHE A 62 -14.51 -7.73 2.25
CA PHE A 62 -13.69 -6.58 2.61
C PHE A 62 -14.18 -5.93 3.91
N TYR A 63 -15.46 -5.60 4.01
CA TYR A 63 -16.04 -5.00 5.22
C TYR A 63 -16.08 -5.95 6.41
N ALA A 64 -16.10 -7.26 6.20
CA ALA A 64 -15.93 -8.26 7.26
C ALA A 64 -14.45 -8.46 7.68
N GLY A 65 -13.48 -7.81 7.03
CA GLY A 65 -12.05 -8.00 7.29
C GLY A 65 -11.50 -9.36 6.81
N LEU A 66 -12.22 -10.04 5.91
CA LEU A 66 -11.92 -11.39 5.39
C LEU A 66 -11.35 -11.36 3.95
N GLY A 67 -11.13 -10.17 3.40
CA GLY A 67 -10.61 -9.99 2.05
C GLY A 67 -10.02 -8.59 1.79
N PRO A 68 -9.23 -8.44 0.72
CA PRO A 68 -8.79 -7.12 0.27
C PRO A 68 -9.97 -6.31 -0.30
N PRO A 69 -9.87 -4.98 -0.37
CA PRO A 69 -10.86 -4.17 -1.09
C PRO A 69 -10.92 -4.55 -2.58
N PRO A 70 -12.10 -4.55 -3.22
CA PRO A 70 -12.28 -4.86 -4.64
C PRO A 70 -11.82 -3.69 -5.55
N LEU A 71 -10.55 -3.30 -5.44
CA LEU A 71 -10.01 -2.09 -6.07
C LEU A 71 -10.18 -2.08 -7.59
N GLU A 72 -9.93 -3.21 -8.23
CA GLU A 72 -10.03 -3.33 -9.69
C GLU A 72 -11.46 -3.02 -10.14
N GLU A 73 -12.45 -3.68 -9.54
CA GLU A 73 -13.85 -3.51 -9.90
C GLU A 73 -14.35 -2.09 -9.65
N VAL A 74 -14.02 -1.51 -8.49
CA VAL A 74 -14.51 -0.15 -8.17
C VAL A 74 -13.93 0.90 -9.11
N TYR A 75 -12.66 0.78 -9.51
CA TYR A 75 -12.07 1.71 -10.48
C TYR A 75 -12.63 1.53 -11.88
N TYR A 76 -12.96 0.30 -12.31
CA TYR A 76 -13.67 0.09 -13.56
C TYR A 76 -15.09 0.68 -13.53
N ILE A 77 -15.85 0.45 -12.45
CA ILE A 77 -17.24 0.93 -12.32
C ILE A 77 -17.29 2.46 -12.25
N THR A 78 -16.50 3.08 -11.36
CA THR A 78 -16.46 4.55 -11.20
C THR A 78 -15.78 5.28 -12.37
N GLY A 79 -15.06 4.56 -13.22
CA GLY A 79 -14.42 5.09 -14.43
C GLY A 79 -15.29 5.01 -15.69
N LEU A 80 -16.51 4.48 -15.59
CA LEU A 80 -17.47 4.43 -16.70
C LEU A 80 -17.82 5.85 -17.17
N PRO A 81 -18.02 6.09 -18.49
CA PRO A 81 -18.61 7.34 -18.97
C PRO A 81 -20.00 7.59 -18.36
N ASP A 82 -20.37 8.88 -18.20
CA ASP A 82 -21.60 9.30 -17.51
C ASP A 82 -22.85 8.54 -17.99
N GLN A 83 -23.03 8.40 -19.30
CA GLN A 83 -24.17 7.65 -19.87
C GLN A 83 -24.24 6.20 -19.35
N PHE A 84 -23.10 5.51 -19.25
CA PHE A 84 -23.07 4.14 -18.73
C PHE A 84 -23.25 4.08 -17.21
N GLN A 85 -22.90 5.16 -16.49
CA GLN A 85 -23.21 5.27 -15.07
C GLN A 85 -24.71 5.47 -14.86
N GLU A 86 -25.39 6.28 -15.69
CA GLU A 86 -26.84 6.46 -15.67
C GLU A 86 -27.58 5.13 -15.97
N ASP A 87 -27.11 4.39 -16.98
CA ASP A 87 -27.64 3.05 -17.30
C ASP A 87 -27.43 2.09 -16.12
N LEU A 88 -26.23 2.05 -15.54
CA LEU A 88 -25.92 1.21 -14.38
C LEU A 88 -26.73 1.59 -13.14
N LEU A 89 -26.98 2.88 -12.92
CA LEU A 89 -27.81 3.38 -11.83
C LEU A 89 -29.27 2.91 -11.98
N THR A 90 -29.75 2.78 -13.22
CA THR A 90 -31.09 2.29 -13.52
C THR A 90 -31.20 0.76 -13.37
N GLU A 91 -30.19 0.02 -13.83
CA GLU A 91 -30.24 -1.45 -13.90
C GLU A 91 -29.73 -2.15 -12.64
N CYS A 92 -28.68 -1.61 -11.99
CA CYS A 92 -28.06 -2.17 -10.79
C CYS A 92 -27.43 -1.07 -9.92
N PRO A 93 -28.25 -0.19 -9.30
CA PRO A 93 -27.77 0.99 -8.56
C PRO A 93 -26.78 0.65 -7.45
N ALA A 94 -26.96 -0.50 -6.80
CA ALA A 94 -26.12 -0.95 -5.71
C ALA A 94 -24.64 -1.09 -6.08
N MET A 95 -24.34 -1.56 -7.30
CA MET A 95 -22.96 -1.69 -7.77
C MET A 95 -22.28 -0.32 -7.86
N LEU A 96 -22.96 0.66 -8.46
CA LEU A 96 -22.42 2.00 -8.64
C LEU A 96 -22.28 2.73 -7.29
N ILE A 97 -23.33 2.72 -6.47
CA ILE A 97 -23.34 3.36 -5.15
C ILE A 97 -22.21 2.80 -4.27
N LEU A 98 -22.10 1.47 -4.18
CA LEU A 98 -21.07 0.83 -3.37
C LEU A 98 -19.67 1.08 -3.92
N ALA A 99 -19.48 1.07 -5.25
CA ALA A 99 -18.20 1.41 -5.85
C ALA A 99 -17.76 2.84 -5.50
N TYR A 100 -18.68 3.81 -5.57
CA TYR A 100 -18.41 5.20 -5.14
C TYR A 100 -18.07 5.28 -3.65
N MET A 101 -18.79 4.56 -2.77
CA MET A 101 -18.47 4.55 -1.33
C MET A 101 -17.09 3.96 -1.03
N VAL A 102 -16.74 2.84 -1.67
CA VAL A 102 -15.42 2.21 -1.52
C VAL A 102 -14.32 3.15 -2.02
N VAL A 103 -14.49 3.79 -3.19
CA VAL A 103 -13.55 4.80 -3.70
C VAL A 103 -13.44 5.98 -2.75
N ALA A 104 -14.55 6.45 -2.18
CA ALA A 104 -14.55 7.53 -1.19
C ALA A 104 -13.70 7.14 0.03
N GLU A 105 -13.86 5.94 0.57
CA GLU A 105 -13.07 5.44 1.71
C GLU A 105 -11.58 5.35 1.36
N ILE A 106 -11.24 4.80 0.20
CA ILE A 106 -9.85 4.69 -0.26
C ILE A 106 -9.23 6.09 -0.36
N LYS A 107 -9.91 7.01 -1.05
CA LYS A 107 -9.47 8.40 -1.21
C LYS A 107 -9.29 9.10 0.12
N LEU A 108 -10.16 8.81 1.09
CA LEU A 108 -10.05 9.34 2.44
C LEU A 108 -8.74 8.88 3.11
N ARG A 109 -8.46 7.58 3.06
CA ARG A 109 -7.24 6.97 3.64
C ARG A 109 -5.95 7.38 2.91
N LEU A 110 -6.06 7.82 1.65
CA LEU A 110 -4.98 8.43 0.87
C LEU A 110 -4.78 9.92 1.17
N GLY A 111 -5.55 10.51 2.08
CA GLY A 111 -5.48 11.95 2.39
C GLY A 111 -6.15 12.85 1.35
N GLU A 112 -6.82 12.29 0.34
CA GLU A 112 -7.56 13.04 -0.68
C GLU A 112 -8.96 13.43 -0.15
N VAL A 113 -9.02 14.15 0.97
CA VAL A 113 -10.26 14.44 1.72
C VAL A 113 -11.35 15.07 0.85
N ARG A 114 -10.98 16.02 -0.03
CA ARG A 114 -11.95 16.69 -0.92
C ARG A 114 -12.51 15.73 -1.98
N THR A 115 -11.63 14.97 -2.64
CA THR A 115 -12.02 13.96 -3.63
C THR A 115 -12.91 12.91 -2.97
N SER A 116 -12.50 12.41 -1.80
CA SER A 116 -13.28 11.49 -0.98
C SER A 116 -14.69 12.01 -0.69
N ALA A 117 -14.81 13.25 -0.21
CA ALA A 117 -16.11 13.85 0.08
C ALA A 117 -16.99 13.98 -1.18
N SER A 118 -16.40 14.23 -2.35
CA SER A 118 -17.12 14.26 -3.62
C SER A 118 -17.71 12.90 -3.99
N PHE A 119 -16.91 11.83 -3.93
CA PHE A 119 -17.39 10.46 -4.19
C PHE A 119 -18.46 10.04 -3.18
N TRP A 120 -18.26 10.36 -1.91
CA TRP A 120 -19.22 10.10 -0.84
C TRP A 120 -20.55 10.83 -1.07
N THR A 121 -20.49 12.12 -1.40
CA THR A 121 -21.69 12.93 -1.70
C THR A 121 -22.45 12.37 -2.90
N GLN A 122 -21.74 11.99 -3.96
CA GLN A 122 -22.35 11.41 -5.16
C GLN A 122 -23.04 10.06 -4.85
N ALA A 123 -22.42 9.19 -4.05
CA ALA A 123 -23.05 7.93 -3.63
C ALA A 123 -24.36 8.16 -2.86
N HIS A 124 -24.40 9.18 -1.99
CA HIS A 124 -25.60 9.56 -1.25
C HIS A 124 -26.67 10.21 -2.13
N GLN A 125 -26.29 10.97 -3.16
CA GLN A 125 -27.22 11.52 -4.13
C GLN A 125 -27.91 10.39 -4.90
N PHE A 126 -27.13 9.44 -5.44
CA PHE A 126 -27.67 8.25 -6.10
C PHE A 126 -28.61 7.45 -5.18
N LEU A 127 -28.24 7.25 -3.91
CA LEU A 127 -29.10 6.57 -2.94
C LEU A 127 -30.41 7.33 -2.68
N ALA A 128 -30.38 8.66 -2.66
CA ALA A 128 -31.56 9.51 -2.41
C ALA A 128 -32.51 9.62 -3.61
N GLU A 129 -32.03 9.33 -4.83
CA GLU A 129 -32.82 9.31 -6.06
C GLU A 129 -33.65 8.04 -6.22
N LEU A 130 -33.34 6.98 -5.47
CA LEU A 130 -34.07 5.71 -5.51
C LEU A 130 -35.43 5.82 -4.81
N GLU A 131 -36.42 5.05 -5.29
CA GLU A 131 -37.68 4.85 -4.57
C GLU A 131 -37.43 4.24 -3.18
N SER A 132 -38.19 4.65 -2.16
CA SER A 132 -37.92 4.27 -0.77
C SER A 132 -37.87 2.76 -0.53
N SER A 133 -38.75 1.98 -1.18
CA SER A 133 -38.76 0.51 -1.09
C SER A 133 -37.57 -0.15 -1.79
N ALA A 134 -37.11 0.42 -2.89
CA ALA A 134 -35.91 -0.06 -3.60
C ALA A 134 -34.66 0.22 -2.78
N ALA A 135 -34.56 1.43 -2.19
CA ALA A 135 -33.47 1.79 -1.29
C ALA A 135 -33.41 0.86 -0.06
N GLU A 136 -34.55 0.56 0.58
CA GLU A 136 -34.60 -0.35 1.74
C GLU A 136 -34.10 -1.76 1.37
N THR A 137 -34.62 -2.35 0.30
CA THR A 137 -34.20 -3.67 -0.18
C THR A 137 -32.69 -3.71 -0.48
N MET A 138 -32.18 -2.64 -1.09
CA MET A 138 -30.76 -2.51 -1.44
C MET A 138 -29.88 -2.40 -0.19
N LEU A 139 -30.29 -1.61 0.81
CA LEU A 139 -29.56 -1.46 2.09
C LEU A 139 -29.52 -2.78 2.89
N GLU A 140 -30.53 -3.64 2.75
CA GLU A 140 -30.56 -4.95 3.40
C GLU A 140 -29.75 -6.02 2.66
N SER A 141 -29.65 -5.92 1.33
CA SER A 141 -29.02 -6.95 0.50
C SER A 141 -27.55 -6.67 0.19
N TRP A 142 -27.12 -5.41 0.15
CA TRP A 142 -25.74 -5.02 -0.13
C TRP A 142 -25.07 -4.43 1.11
N PRO A 143 -23.72 -4.51 1.24
CA PRO A 143 -23.00 -4.00 2.40
C PRO A 143 -22.86 -2.46 2.39
N ILE A 144 -23.94 -1.74 2.02
CA ILE A 144 -23.97 -0.27 1.94
C ILE A 144 -23.95 0.32 3.35
N LEU A 145 -24.71 -0.25 4.30
CA LEU A 145 -24.70 0.22 5.69
C LEU A 145 -23.33 0.01 6.34
N GLU A 146 -22.67 -1.12 6.06
CA GLU A 146 -21.30 -1.40 6.49
C GLU A 146 -20.34 -0.39 5.88
N ALA A 147 -20.41 -0.17 4.56
CA ALA A 147 -19.61 0.84 3.87
C ALA A 147 -19.79 2.22 4.51
N GLN A 148 -21.03 2.59 4.87
CA GLN A 148 -21.30 3.86 5.50
C GLN A 148 -20.66 4.00 6.87
N ARG A 149 -20.85 2.99 7.74
CA ARG A 149 -20.24 2.96 9.07
C ARG A 149 -18.71 3.00 8.99
N TYR A 150 -18.11 2.28 8.05
CA TYR A 150 -16.67 2.26 7.85
C TYR A 150 -16.13 3.62 7.39
N TYR A 151 -16.83 4.28 6.47
CA TYR A 151 -16.46 5.63 6.02
C TYR A 151 -16.51 6.63 7.18
N GLU A 152 -17.62 6.67 7.92
CA GLU A 152 -17.80 7.55 9.08
C GLU A 152 -16.75 7.30 10.17
N ALA A 153 -16.51 6.04 10.51
CA ALA A 153 -15.46 5.65 11.45
C ALA A 153 -14.08 6.11 10.94
N SER A 154 -13.80 5.97 9.65
CA SER A 154 -12.54 6.42 9.05
C SER A 154 -12.40 7.94 9.09
N VAL A 155 -13.48 8.70 8.90
CA VAL A 155 -13.48 10.16 9.05
C VAL A 155 -13.12 10.55 10.49
N LEU A 156 -13.69 9.86 11.48
CA LEU A 156 -13.36 10.10 12.89
C LEU A 156 -11.91 9.72 13.21
N GLU A 157 -11.46 8.53 12.80
CA GLU A 157 -10.07 8.07 12.96
C GLU A 157 -9.08 9.07 12.36
N ILE A 158 -9.34 9.55 11.14
CA ILE A 158 -8.44 10.48 10.45
C ILE A 158 -8.48 11.88 11.08
N ARG A 159 -9.64 12.35 11.53
CA ARG A 159 -9.73 13.62 12.27
C ARG A 159 -8.98 13.56 13.59
N GLU A 160 -9.14 12.47 14.34
CA GLU A 160 -8.41 12.24 15.57
C GLU A 160 -6.91 12.12 15.30
N ALA A 161 -6.52 11.38 14.25
CA ALA A 161 -5.13 11.28 13.83
C ALA A 161 -4.55 12.62 13.38
N GLN A 162 -5.32 13.47 12.68
CA GLN A 162 -4.94 14.82 12.28
C GLN A 162 -4.81 15.76 13.47
N TYR A 163 -5.70 15.65 14.45
CA TYR A 163 -5.61 16.37 15.71
C TYR A 163 -4.36 15.97 16.48
N ASN A 164 -4.12 14.67 16.62
CA ASN A 164 -2.93 14.11 17.26
C ASN A 164 -1.64 14.33 16.44
N GLN A 165 -1.75 14.53 15.12
CA GLN A 165 -0.66 14.85 14.20
C GLN A 165 -0.01 16.20 14.52
N THR A 166 -0.66 17.08 15.28
CA THR A 166 0.02 18.25 15.87
C THR A 166 1.20 17.86 16.76
N GLN A 167 1.31 16.58 17.16
CA GLN A 167 2.48 16.01 17.83
C GLN A 167 3.38 15.14 16.93
N GLY A 168 2.98 14.85 15.69
CA GLY A 168 3.70 13.99 14.75
C GLY A 168 3.80 12.52 15.20
N ALA A 169 3.65 11.58 14.26
CA ALA A 169 4.18 10.23 14.46
C ALA A 169 5.54 10.20 13.75
N PRO A 170 6.65 10.54 14.44
CA PRO A 170 7.94 10.65 13.79
C PRO A 170 8.29 9.32 13.11
N LEU A 171 8.59 9.39 11.81
CA LEU A 171 9.11 8.28 11.02
C LEU A 171 10.63 8.35 11.06
N GLY A 172 11.29 7.27 11.45
CA GLY A 172 12.73 7.13 11.25
C GLY A 172 13.00 6.65 9.83
N ILE A 173 13.70 7.42 9.01
CA ILE A 173 14.16 6.97 7.69
C ILE A 173 15.64 6.62 7.79
N VAL A 174 15.98 5.40 7.39
CA VAL A 174 17.35 4.88 7.46
C VAL A 174 17.80 4.49 6.06
N VAL A 175 18.87 5.10 5.59
CA VAL A 175 19.40 4.90 4.23
C VAL A 175 20.79 4.31 4.30
N ALA A 176 20.98 3.13 3.71
CA ALA A 176 22.31 2.56 3.47
C ALA A 176 22.85 3.09 2.13
N HIS A 177 23.95 3.83 2.15
CA HIS A 177 24.46 4.58 0.98
C HIS A 177 25.91 4.20 0.64
N CYS A 178 26.16 3.78 -0.60
CA CYS A 178 27.47 3.44 -1.19
C CYS A 178 27.59 4.10 -2.57
N LYS A 179 27.81 5.42 -2.60
CA LYS A 179 28.02 6.21 -3.84
C LYS A 179 26.82 6.30 -4.79
N GLU A 180 25.65 5.77 -4.45
CA GLU A 180 24.45 5.96 -5.27
C GLU A 180 23.98 7.42 -5.22
N ASP A 181 23.21 7.83 -6.22
CA ASP A 181 22.54 9.13 -6.18
C ASP A 181 21.32 9.07 -5.26
N ILE A 182 21.42 9.72 -4.10
CA ILE A 182 20.33 9.82 -3.11
C ILE A 182 19.53 11.14 -3.24
N SER A 183 19.71 11.90 -4.33
CA SER A 183 18.98 13.14 -4.58
C SER A 183 17.46 12.96 -4.66
N TRP A 184 17.01 11.74 -4.98
CA TRP A 184 15.59 11.38 -4.96
C TRP A 184 14.92 11.60 -3.60
N LEU A 185 15.67 11.53 -2.49
CA LEU A 185 15.14 11.84 -1.15
C LEU A 185 14.61 13.27 -1.07
N HIS A 186 15.23 14.25 -1.73
CA HIS A 186 14.74 15.63 -1.71
C HIS A 186 13.85 15.99 -2.89
N GLN A 187 13.81 15.16 -3.95
CA GLN A 187 12.97 15.38 -5.13
C GLN A 187 11.59 14.74 -4.99
N ASP A 188 11.51 13.52 -4.48
CA ASP A 188 10.27 12.73 -4.45
C ASP A 188 9.52 12.80 -3.11
N PHE A 189 10.21 13.16 -2.02
CA PHE A 189 9.61 13.20 -0.69
C PHE A 189 8.97 14.53 -0.22
N PRO A 190 9.23 15.72 -0.82
CA PRO A 190 8.54 16.94 -0.43
C PRO A 190 7.01 16.78 -0.43
N GLY A 191 6.39 17.14 0.70
CA GLY A 191 4.93 17.09 0.88
C GLY A 191 4.34 15.72 1.22
N VAL A 192 5.16 14.66 1.32
CA VAL A 192 4.69 13.31 1.74
C VAL A 192 5.38 12.77 2.99
N ILE A 193 6.51 13.35 3.43
CA ILE A 193 7.17 12.99 4.70
C ILE A 193 6.30 13.43 5.89
N PRO A 194 6.07 12.55 6.88
CA PRO A 194 5.45 12.94 8.14
C PRO A 194 6.24 14.06 8.85
N VAL A 195 5.55 15.08 9.35
CA VAL A 195 6.19 16.12 10.18
C VAL A 195 6.86 15.46 11.40
N GLY A 196 8.07 15.89 11.75
CA GLY A 196 8.83 15.28 12.85
C GLY A 196 9.73 14.12 12.44
N SER A 197 9.78 13.74 11.15
CA SER A 197 10.60 12.60 10.71
C SER A 197 12.09 12.89 10.79
N ASP A 198 12.86 11.85 11.13
CA ASP A 198 14.32 11.88 11.22
C ASP A 198 14.94 11.09 10.07
N LEU A 199 16.10 11.53 9.59
CA LEU A 199 16.88 10.84 8.57
C LEU A 199 18.23 10.39 9.15
N ALA A 200 18.56 9.12 8.98
CA ALA A 200 19.87 8.55 9.27
C ALA A 200 20.47 7.94 8.00
N ILE A 201 21.54 8.55 7.49
CA ILE A 201 22.30 8.07 6.34
C ILE A 201 23.54 7.35 6.88
N TYR A 202 23.69 6.09 6.49
CA TYR A 202 24.86 5.29 6.78
C TYR A 202 25.72 5.16 5.53
N GLU A 203 26.84 5.88 5.54
CA GLU A 203 27.78 5.99 4.43
C GLU A 203 28.76 4.82 4.42
N LYS A 204 28.82 4.15 3.29
CA LYS A 204 29.76 3.09 2.95
C LYS A 204 30.63 3.53 1.77
N CYS A 205 31.67 2.77 1.47
CA CYS A 205 32.45 2.92 0.25
C CYS A 205 33.09 4.31 0.07
N ASP A 206 33.51 4.97 1.15
CA ASP A 206 34.05 6.34 1.13
C ASP A 206 33.12 7.37 0.46
N SER A 207 31.80 7.16 0.56
CA SER A 207 30.84 8.19 0.16
C SER A 207 30.92 9.41 1.07
N THR A 208 30.54 10.57 0.52
CA THR A 208 30.41 11.81 1.28
C THR A 208 29.16 12.52 0.83
N THR A 209 28.23 12.68 1.75
CA THR A 209 26.91 13.22 1.56
C THR A 209 26.85 14.60 2.16
N ASP A 210 26.36 15.55 1.37
CA ASP A 210 25.99 16.86 1.87
C ASP A 210 24.63 16.77 2.59
N PRO A 211 24.53 17.08 3.90
CA PRO A 211 23.25 17.07 4.60
C PRO A 211 22.33 18.23 4.22
N ASP A 212 22.86 19.34 3.68
CA ASP A 212 22.12 20.61 3.51
C ASP A 212 20.82 20.47 2.70
N PRO A 213 20.76 19.69 1.59
CA PRO A 213 19.52 19.48 0.83
C PRO A 213 18.40 18.80 1.63
N PHE A 214 18.73 18.10 2.72
CA PHE A 214 17.76 17.31 3.50
C PHE A 214 17.25 18.06 4.75
N LEU A 215 18.01 19.03 5.27
CA LEU A 215 17.63 19.80 6.46
C LEU A 215 16.24 20.46 6.39
N PRO A 216 15.73 20.95 5.24
CA PRO A 216 14.38 21.50 5.16
C PRO A 216 13.25 20.45 5.28
N LEU A 217 13.56 19.16 5.06
CA LEU A 217 12.57 18.09 4.97
C LEU A 217 12.47 17.25 6.25
N PHE A 218 13.54 17.19 7.03
CA PHE A 218 13.66 16.34 8.21
C PHE A 218 13.90 17.16 9.47
N SER A 219 13.38 16.68 10.60
CA SER A 219 13.60 17.30 11.91
C SER A 219 15.03 17.09 12.41
N SER A 220 15.66 15.98 12.04
CA SER A 220 17.09 15.77 12.19
C SER A 220 17.67 14.97 11.03
N VAL A 221 18.94 15.23 10.72
CA VAL A 221 19.71 14.49 9.72
C VAL A 221 21.00 14.02 10.39
N GLN A 222 21.20 12.71 10.44
CA GLN A 222 22.42 12.09 10.94
C GLN A 222 23.14 11.41 9.77
N ILE A 223 24.42 11.71 9.61
CA ILE A 223 25.29 11.02 8.65
C ILE A 223 26.32 10.25 9.47
N LYS A 224 26.42 8.94 9.26
CA LYS A 224 27.34 8.04 9.97
C LYS A 224 28.13 7.23 8.98
N HIS A 225 29.46 7.32 9.08
CA HIS A 225 30.33 6.43 8.34
C HIS A 225 30.30 5.02 8.92
N LEU A 226 30.19 4.01 8.06
CA LEU A 226 30.35 2.60 8.40
C LEU A 226 31.65 2.08 7.81
N ASP A 227 32.53 1.64 8.71
CA ASP A 227 33.70 0.86 8.33
C ASP A 227 33.27 -0.59 8.09
N ASP A 228 32.86 -0.84 6.86
CA ASP A 228 32.42 -2.16 6.39
C ASP A 228 33.57 -2.94 5.69
N GLY A 229 34.78 -2.36 5.62
CA GLY A 229 35.91 -2.93 4.90
C GLY A 229 35.62 -3.23 3.42
N ASP A 230 36.43 -4.08 2.80
CA ASP A 230 36.29 -4.41 1.37
C ASP A 230 35.18 -5.45 1.07
N THR A 231 34.71 -6.17 2.10
CA THR A 231 33.84 -7.35 1.92
C THR A 231 32.38 -7.12 2.28
N ARG A 232 32.05 -6.15 3.14
CA ARG A 232 30.65 -5.80 3.42
C ARG A 232 30.24 -4.64 2.53
N GLN A 233 29.39 -4.92 1.57
CA GLN A 233 28.71 -3.87 0.79
C GLN A 233 27.19 -3.98 0.92
N ASP A 234 26.69 -4.88 1.79
CA ASP A 234 25.26 -5.08 1.99
C ASP A 234 24.62 -3.97 2.83
N GLU A 235 23.29 -3.89 2.81
CA GLU A 235 22.50 -2.91 3.56
C GLU A 235 22.29 -3.33 5.02
N CYS A 236 22.56 -4.59 5.35
CA CYS A 236 22.24 -5.17 6.66
C CYS A 236 23.08 -4.54 7.77
N SER A 237 24.35 -4.22 7.51
CA SER A 237 25.24 -3.55 8.47
C SER A 237 24.64 -2.22 8.97
N ALA A 238 24.17 -1.38 8.05
CA ALA A 238 23.54 -0.10 8.35
C ALA A 238 22.26 -0.27 9.19
N TYR A 239 21.40 -1.19 8.79
CA TYR A 239 20.11 -1.37 9.45
C TYR A 239 20.28 -1.91 10.88
N LEU A 240 21.14 -2.92 11.05
CA LEU A 240 21.45 -3.49 12.37
C LEU A 240 22.14 -2.46 13.27
N THR A 241 23.08 -1.67 12.73
CA THR A 241 23.74 -0.60 13.48
C THR A 241 22.74 0.44 13.97
N TYR A 242 21.78 0.85 13.12
CA TYR A 242 20.71 1.75 13.53
C TYR A 242 19.84 1.15 14.64
N ILE A 243 19.40 -0.10 14.48
CA ILE A 243 18.54 -0.78 15.47
C ILE A 243 19.25 -0.85 16.83
N VAL A 244 20.49 -1.35 16.87
CA VAL A 244 21.26 -1.50 18.11
C VAL A 244 21.49 -0.13 18.77
N SER A 245 21.94 0.86 18.00
CA SER A 245 22.27 2.20 18.53
C SER A 245 21.07 2.95 19.08
N ASN A 246 19.87 2.67 18.58
CA ASN A 246 18.65 3.41 18.93
C ASN A 246 17.61 2.53 19.63
N TYR A 247 17.95 1.32 20.05
CA TYR A 247 16.98 0.31 20.51
C TYR A 247 16.03 0.82 21.62
N GLY A 248 16.55 1.63 22.55
CA GLY A 248 15.76 2.22 23.64
C GLY A 248 14.92 3.44 23.26
N ASN A 249 15.08 3.98 22.05
CA ASN A 249 14.41 5.18 21.57
C ASN A 249 14.07 5.09 20.07
N LEU A 250 13.45 3.99 19.66
CA LEU A 250 13.04 3.76 18.28
C LEU A 250 11.78 4.58 17.92
N PRO A 251 11.74 5.26 16.76
CA PRO A 251 10.51 5.86 16.24
C PRO A 251 9.40 4.83 16.06
N ARG A 252 8.13 5.25 16.09
CA ARG A 252 6.98 4.32 16.02
C ARG A 252 7.04 3.43 14.78
N HIS A 253 7.45 4.01 13.65
CA HIS A 253 7.74 3.29 12.43
C HIS A 253 9.13 3.69 11.94
N ILE A 254 9.81 2.75 11.32
CA ILE A 254 11.12 2.95 10.70
C ILE A 254 11.06 2.43 9.28
N LEU A 255 11.56 3.23 8.35
CA LEU A 255 11.63 2.94 6.93
C LEU A 255 13.10 2.73 6.55
N PHE A 256 13.45 1.49 6.23
CA PHE A 256 14.80 1.10 5.80
C PHE A 256 14.87 1.07 4.27
N LEU A 257 15.83 1.80 3.71
CA LEU A 257 16.01 2.02 2.27
C LEU A 257 17.50 1.90 1.88
N GLN A 258 17.73 1.52 0.64
CA GLN A 258 19.06 1.54 0.02
C GLN A 258 19.27 2.84 -0.76
N GLY A 259 20.51 3.15 -1.14
CA GLY A 259 20.88 4.39 -1.82
C GLY A 259 20.13 4.63 -3.14
N ASP A 260 19.76 3.58 -3.89
CA ASP A 260 19.01 3.67 -5.14
C ASP A 260 17.57 3.10 -5.04
N ALA A 261 16.94 3.27 -3.87
CA ALA A 261 15.65 2.72 -3.48
C ALA A 261 14.60 2.66 -4.60
N LEU A 262 14.42 3.76 -5.35
CA LEU A 262 13.39 3.92 -6.37
C LEU A 262 13.58 3.07 -7.63
N LYS A 263 14.73 2.41 -7.81
CA LYS A 263 14.95 1.44 -8.88
C LYS A 263 14.38 0.06 -8.53
N HIS A 264 14.24 -0.24 -7.23
CA HIS A 264 13.88 -1.57 -6.73
C HIS A 264 12.56 -1.61 -5.98
N ALA A 265 12.13 -0.47 -5.43
CA ALA A 265 10.85 -0.31 -4.73
C ALA A 265 9.74 0.17 -5.67
N ASN A 266 8.51 -0.25 -5.40
CA ASN A 266 7.33 0.33 -6.06
C ASN A 266 7.11 1.77 -5.53
N ARG A 267 7.37 2.78 -6.38
CA ARG A 267 7.23 4.21 -6.03
C ARG A 267 5.83 4.56 -5.50
N GLY A 268 4.79 3.99 -6.11
CA GLY A 268 3.40 4.21 -5.68
C GLY A 268 3.15 3.66 -4.28
N LEU A 269 3.64 2.45 -3.98
CA LEU A 269 3.55 1.84 -2.66
C LEU A 269 4.34 2.63 -1.61
N LEU A 270 5.56 3.08 -1.94
CA LEU A 270 6.36 3.90 -1.03
C LEU A 270 5.63 5.21 -0.68
N ARG A 271 5.10 5.92 -1.70
CA ARG A 271 4.31 7.14 -1.48
C ARG A 271 3.06 6.86 -0.65
N LEU A 272 2.35 5.77 -0.93
CA LEU A 272 1.20 5.33 -0.15
C LEU A 272 1.54 5.13 1.33
N ILE A 273 2.67 4.49 1.62
CA ILE A 273 3.14 4.27 2.99
C ILE A 273 3.48 5.60 3.67
N LEU A 274 4.22 6.50 3.01
CA LEU A 274 4.58 7.79 3.59
C LEU A 274 3.35 8.64 3.94
N VAL A 275 2.38 8.67 3.02
CA VAL A 275 1.07 9.30 3.24
C VAL A 275 0.34 8.63 4.40
N GLY A 276 0.26 7.30 4.40
CA GLY A 276 -0.45 6.57 5.45
C GLY A 276 0.20 6.70 6.84
N VAL A 277 1.54 6.73 6.92
CA VAL A 277 2.27 7.00 8.17
C VAL A 277 1.97 8.43 8.62
N SER A 278 1.98 9.40 7.69
CA SER A 278 1.64 10.78 8.00
C SER A 278 0.27 10.83 8.66
N PHE A 279 -0.76 10.26 8.04
CA PHE A 279 -2.13 10.22 8.58
C PHE A 279 -2.35 9.22 9.73
N GLY A 280 -1.32 8.51 10.19
CA GLY A 280 -1.47 7.50 11.25
C GLY A 280 -2.36 6.31 10.87
N THR A 281 -2.61 6.09 9.58
CA THR A 281 -3.49 5.02 9.07
C THR A 281 -2.77 3.70 8.85
N VAL A 282 -1.42 3.69 8.87
CA VAL A 282 -0.64 2.46 8.75
C VAL A 282 -0.70 1.65 10.05
N LYS A 283 -1.44 0.53 10.00
CA LYS A 283 -1.55 -0.45 11.11
C LYS A 283 -0.59 -1.65 10.95
N ALA A 284 0.11 -1.76 9.82
CA ALA A 284 0.98 -2.88 9.51
C ALA A 284 2.26 -2.88 10.37
N GLN A 285 2.61 -4.05 10.92
CA GLN A 285 3.85 -4.22 11.71
C GLN A 285 5.11 -4.33 10.84
N PHE A 286 4.93 -4.76 9.58
CA PHE A 286 6.00 -4.93 8.60
C PHE A 286 5.42 -4.82 7.19
N VAL A 287 6.03 -4.04 6.31
CA VAL A 287 5.65 -3.91 4.90
C VAL A 287 6.90 -3.98 4.03
N HIS A 288 6.93 -4.95 3.13
CA HIS A 288 8.01 -5.09 2.15
C HIS A 288 7.79 -4.16 0.96
N LEU A 289 8.85 -3.49 0.48
CA LEU A 289 8.75 -2.51 -0.61
C LEU A 289 9.23 -2.99 -1.97
N ASN A 290 10.09 -4.02 -2.03
CA ASN A 290 10.61 -4.48 -3.31
C ASN A 290 9.60 -5.35 -4.06
N SER A 291 9.68 -5.27 -5.39
CA SER A 291 8.85 -6.06 -6.31
C SER A 291 9.47 -7.42 -6.65
N GLN A 292 10.80 -7.52 -6.62
CA GLN A 292 11.53 -8.71 -7.06
C GLN A 292 11.67 -9.72 -5.91
N ARG A 293 11.05 -10.89 -6.07
CA ARG A 293 11.25 -12.03 -5.17
C ARG A 293 12.48 -12.83 -5.59
N LEU A 294 13.31 -13.20 -4.61
CA LEU A 294 14.35 -14.20 -4.82
C LEU A 294 13.70 -15.58 -4.90
N VAL A 295 14.21 -16.41 -5.81
CA VAL A 295 13.78 -17.81 -5.90
C VAL A 295 14.03 -18.48 -4.55
N SER A 296 12.98 -19.07 -4.00
CA SER A 296 13.03 -19.77 -2.72
C SER A 296 13.95 -20.99 -2.84
N ALA A 297 15.20 -20.81 -2.44
CA ALA A 297 16.24 -21.84 -2.43
C ALA A 297 16.70 -22.09 -1.00
N GLN A 298 16.78 -23.37 -0.64
CA GLN A 298 17.26 -23.84 0.64
C GLN A 298 18.66 -24.42 0.43
N THR A 299 19.69 -23.61 0.68
CA THR A 299 21.07 -24.08 0.70
C THR A 299 21.45 -24.47 2.13
N LYS A 300 22.45 -25.35 2.29
CA LYS A 300 22.99 -25.70 3.62
C LYS A 300 23.45 -24.45 4.37
N CYS A 301 24.17 -23.56 3.67
CA CYS A 301 24.59 -22.26 4.18
C CYS A 301 23.43 -21.42 4.74
N ARG A 302 22.33 -21.23 3.98
CA ARG A 302 21.16 -20.46 4.47
C ARG A 302 20.51 -21.07 5.71
N LYS A 303 20.45 -22.40 5.78
CA LYS A 303 19.93 -23.12 6.94
C LYS A 303 20.83 -22.92 8.16
N ALA A 304 22.15 -23.05 7.99
CA ALA A 304 23.13 -22.83 9.06
C ALA A 304 23.07 -21.39 9.59
N ILE A 305 23.03 -20.38 8.71
CA ILE A 305 22.88 -18.97 9.10
C ILE A 305 21.57 -18.75 9.87
N TYR A 306 20.45 -19.33 9.41
CA TYR A 306 19.17 -19.23 10.10
C TYR A 306 19.24 -19.83 11.51
N GLU A 307 19.75 -21.05 11.63
CA GLU A 307 19.92 -21.73 12.92
C GLU A 307 20.85 -20.95 13.86
N GLN A 308 21.92 -20.37 13.32
CA GLN A 308 22.84 -19.53 14.08
C GLN A 308 22.14 -18.27 14.59
N VAL A 309 21.31 -17.59 13.78
CA VAL A 309 20.59 -16.37 14.16
C VAL A 309 19.47 -16.69 15.16
N PHE A 310 18.53 -17.56 14.78
CA PHE A 310 17.28 -17.79 15.50
C PHE A 310 17.39 -18.83 16.62
N GLY A 311 18.42 -19.68 16.61
CA GLY A 311 18.60 -20.75 17.60
C GLY A 311 17.64 -21.92 17.42
N GLU A 312 16.97 -22.02 16.28
CA GLU A 312 16.01 -23.07 15.95
C GLU A 312 16.17 -23.53 14.49
N PRO A 313 15.84 -24.80 14.17
CA PRO A 313 15.95 -25.30 12.81
C PRO A 313 14.99 -24.58 11.86
N LEU A 314 15.46 -24.27 10.66
CA LEU A 314 14.61 -23.71 9.62
C LEU A 314 13.59 -24.75 9.13
N GLU A 315 12.31 -24.50 9.40
CA GLU A 315 11.19 -25.27 8.85
C GLU A 315 10.77 -24.69 7.49
N GLY A 316 10.94 -25.47 6.42
CA GLY A 316 10.51 -25.11 5.06
C GLY A 316 11.52 -24.27 4.26
N LYS A 317 11.03 -23.57 3.24
CA LYS A 317 11.84 -22.75 2.33
C LYS A 317 11.79 -21.28 2.74
N LEU A 318 12.95 -20.63 2.80
CA LEU A 318 13.03 -19.18 2.91
C LEU A 318 12.65 -18.55 1.56
N SER A 319 11.54 -17.82 1.56
CA SER A 319 11.20 -16.88 0.49
C SER A 319 11.53 -15.48 0.97
N THR A 320 12.32 -14.76 0.20
CA THR A 320 12.69 -13.38 0.50
C THR A 320 12.65 -12.57 -0.79
N TYR A 321 12.79 -11.26 -0.66
CA TYR A 321 12.95 -10.36 -1.77
C TYR A 321 14.42 -10.06 -2.01
N CYS A 322 14.74 -9.66 -3.24
CA CYS A 322 16.03 -9.10 -3.54
C CYS A 322 16.08 -7.70 -2.94
N TRP A 323 17.20 -7.34 -2.32
CA TRP A 323 17.41 -6.08 -1.59
C TRP A 323 16.52 -5.98 -0.35
N ALA A 324 16.98 -5.26 0.67
CA ALA A 324 16.22 -5.10 1.90
C ALA A 324 15.65 -3.68 1.95
N GLN A 325 14.38 -3.53 1.59
CA GLN A 325 13.66 -2.25 1.74
C GLN A 325 12.28 -2.49 2.33
N PHE A 326 12.02 -1.91 3.49
CA PHE A 326 10.80 -2.19 4.23
C PHE A 326 10.46 -1.11 5.26
N LEU A 327 9.17 -1.01 5.55
CA LEU A 327 8.67 -0.34 6.74
C LEU A 327 8.53 -1.38 7.87
N VAL A 328 8.93 -1.02 9.09
CA VAL A 328 8.71 -1.85 10.28
C VAL A 328 8.27 -1.00 11.46
N ALA A 329 7.32 -1.50 12.25
CA ALA A 329 6.93 -0.88 13.50
C ALA A 329 7.98 -1.14 14.59
N SER A 330 8.27 -0.17 15.46
CA SER A 330 9.22 -0.39 16.56
C SER A 330 8.80 -1.52 17.48
N SER A 331 7.49 -1.71 17.72
CA SER A 331 6.94 -2.83 18.47
C SER A 331 7.37 -4.20 17.92
N ARG A 332 7.57 -4.31 16.61
CA ARG A 332 8.04 -5.56 15.98
C ARG A 332 9.54 -5.78 16.23
N ILE A 333 10.33 -4.71 16.28
CA ILE A 333 11.76 -4.78 16.61
C ILE A 333 11.92 -5.11 18.10
N THR A 334 11.23 -4.39 18.98
CA THR A 334 11.32 -4.57 20.44
C THR A 334 10.70 -5.87 20.93
N ALA A 335 10.00 -6.62 20.08
CA ALA A 335 9.56 -7.99 20.39
C ALA A 335 10.73 -8.99 20.55
N ARG A 336 11.94 -8.61 20.12
CA ARG A 336 13.20 -9.33 20.38
C ARG A 336 14.14 -8.40 21.15
N THR A 337 14.94 -8.91 22.06
CA THR A 337 15.89 -8.12 22.86
C THR A 337 16.98 -7.47 22.00
N VAL A 338 17.65 -6.43 22.50
CA VAL A 338 18.79 -5.82 21.81
C VAL A 338 19.90 -6.84 21.52
N ASP A 339 20.16 -7.77 22.45
CA ASP A 339 21.14 -8.86 22.30
C ASP A 339 20.90 -9.72 21.05
N PHE A 340 19.65 -9.89 20.63
CA PHE A 340 19.31 -10.61 19.40
C PHE A 340 19.87 -9.88 18.17
N TYR A 341 19.72 -8.56 18.10
CA TYR A 341 20.22 -7.73 17.01
C TYR A 341 21.73 -7.57 17.05
N GLU A 342 22.31 -7.42 18.23
CA GLU A 342 23.78 -7.44 18.41
C GLU A 342 24.38 -8.76 17.95
N LYS A 343 23.74 -9.89 18.28
CA LYS A 343 24.14 -11.21 17.79
C LYS A 343 24.08 -11.26 16.26
N MET A 344 23.02 -10.77 15.63
CA MET A 344 22.95 -10.69 14.16
C MET A 344 24.09 -9.85 13.59
N ALA A 345 24.38 -8.68 14.18
CA ALA A 345 25.46 -7.81 13.74
C ALA A 345 26.85 -8.47 13.88
N ARG A 346 27.05 -9.28 14.93
CA ARG A 346 28.26 -10.10 15.09
C ARG A 346 28.36 -11.22 14.06
N ILE A 347 27.28 -11.97 13.82
CA ILE A 347 27.27 -13.06 12.82
C ILE A 347 27.66 -12.53 11.44
N MET A 348 27.18 -11.34 11.07
CA MET A 348 27.55 -10.70 9.80
C MET A 348 29.05 -10.34 9.71
N ASN A 349 29.78 -10.27 10.84
CA ASN A 349 31.22 -9.95 10.92
C ASN A 349 32.08 -11.21 11.07
N GLU A 350 31.47 -12.33 11.46
CA GLU A 350 32.16 -13.60 11.66
C GLU A 350 32.36 -14.32 10.32
N ALA A 351 33.28 -15.27 10.30
CA ALA A 351 33.40 -16.16 9.15
C ALA A 351 32.07 -16.91 8.95
N SER A 352 31.66 -17.08 7.70
CA SER A 352 30.49 -17.89 7.36
C SER A 352 30.58 -19.28 8.02
N PRO A 353 29.44 -19.89 8.41
CA PRO A 353 29.41 -21.27 8.86
C PRO A 353 30.16 -22.20 7.90
N ALA A 354 30.78 -23.28 8.39
CA ALA A 354 31.55 -24.21 7.56
C ALA A 354 30.71 -24.92 6.48
N GLU A 355 29.39 -24.86 6.60
CA GLU A 355 28.40 -25.37 5.65
C GLU A 355 28.12 -24.39 4.49
N CYS A 356 28.70 -23.19 4.54
CA CYS A 356 28.93 -22.26 3.46
C CYS A 356 30.34 -22.51 2.88
#